data_AF-A0A3B8Q380-F1
#
_entry.id   AF-A0A3B8Q380-F1
#
_cell.length_a   1.000
_cell.length_b   1.000
_cell.length_c   1.000
_cell.angle_alpha   90.00
_cell.angle_beta   90.00
_cell.angle_gamma   90.00
#
_symmetry.space_group_name_H-M   'P 1'
#
loop_
_entity.id
_entity.type
_entity.pdbx_description
1 polymer ?
#
loop_
_entity_poly.entity_id
_entity_poly.type
_entity_poly.pdbx_seq_one_letter_code
_entity_poly.pdbx_strand_id
1 'polypeptide(L)'
;MKIMKGICGRALCSALLTTAFVLAQPAPKLLPFQGRLTDPNGVAVHDGVRLIQFKMFDEPSGGPPKWSGELHRTTVNGGLVNVLLGSKTPLTGVDFDRQIYLEITVDINTDNAITAADPPMLPRQVLLPVVFAKEAAQARDSHNLAGHDWAALLDRNDPVNGRLLGSKISDGTLPAAAIGDGALPGSKITDATIAAEKLVPASVGTEQLAAGAVTAEKIDTAAMELLAPPGTVSAYMGTNDPPGWLICDGRLLPKGEYGRLYSVIGGIAGTPSDTTQFRLPDLRGFFLRGANRGREDGYRDPDVDRRFAHPGEPNDAPGSWQDDAFQAHNHKVYFPEAVAERVTSSRLSPGSADSAVLPNPFVRNDAAAELYAAEELPPARTSTESRPKNVYVNYIIRY
;
A
#
# COMPACT_ATOMS: atom_id res chain seq x y z
N MET A 1 15.16 32.12 40.58
CA MET A 1 15.22 32.82 39.27
C MET A 1 13.91 32.55 38.54
N LYS A 2 12.96 33.50 38.61
CA LYS A 2 11.66 33.46 37.92
C LYS A 2 11.88 33.81 36.45
N ILE A 3 11.39 32.98 35.52
CA ILE A 3 11.11 33.42 34.15
C ILE A 3 9.76 32.83 33.73
N MET A 4 8.75 33.70 33.72
CA MET A 4 7.49 33.55 33.00
C MET A 4 7.74 33.65 31.49
N LYS A 5 7.01 32.86 30.70
CA LYS A 5 6.56 33.05 29.29
C LYS A 5 6.06 31.67 28.81
N GLY A 6 4.90 31.46 28.24
CA GLY A 6 3.78 32.30 27.86
C GLY A 6 2.73 31.32 27.33
N ILE A 7 1.49 31.47 27.78
CA ILE A 7 0.34 30.66 27.39
C ILE A 7 0.03 30.97 25.92
N CYS A 8 0.15 29.98 25.04
CA CYS A 8 -0.42 30.06 23.69
C CYS A 8 -1.42 28.92 23.54
N GLY A 9 -2.65 29.17 23.98
CA GLY A 9 -3.79 28.32 23.70
C GLY A 9 -4.02 28.26 22.19
N ARG A 10 -3.80 27.09 21.59
CA ARG A 10 -4.28 26.79 20.25
C ARG A 10 -5.80 26.65 20.34
N ALA A 11 -6.50 27.77 20.17
CA ALA A 11 -7.91 27.76 19.83
C ALA A 11 -8.04 27.02 18.49
N LEU A 12 -8.49 25.77 18.57
CA LEU A 12 -8.95 25.01 17.41
C LEU A 12 -10.20 25.73 16.90
N CYS A 13 -10.00 26.64 15.94
CA CYS A 13 -11.09 27.28 15.22
C CYS A 13 -11.71 26.21 14.31
N SER A 14 -12.57 25.38 14.89
CA SER A 14 -13.44 24.48 14.14
C SER A 14 -14.43 25.36 13.40
N ALA A 15 -14.11 25.68 12.15
CA ALA A 15 -15.03 26.31 11.23
C ALA A 15 -16.16 25.30 10.97
N LEU A 16 -17.19 25.37 11.80
CA LEU A 16 -18.47 24.73 11.55
C LEU A 16 -19.03 25.40 10.29
N LEU A 17 -18.72 24.83 9.13
CA LEU A 17 -19.29 25.23 7.85
C LEU A 17 -20.75 24.79 7.88
N THR A 18 -21.60 25.53 8.58
CA THR A 18 -23.05 25.42 8.42
C THR A 18 -23.35 25.88 7.00
N THR A 19 -23.51 24.91 6.12
CA THR A 19 -24.18 25.10 4.83
C THR A 19 -25.54 25.69 5.12
N ALA A 20 -25.66 27.01 4.95
CA ALA A 20 -26.95 27.66 4.87
C ALA A 20 -27.59 27.15 3.58
N PHE A 21 -28.41 26.11 3.70
CA PHE A 21 -29.40 25.80 2.68
C PHE A 21 -30.32 27.02 2.62
N VAL A 22 -30.09 27.89 1.64
CA VAL A 22 -31.11 28.83 1.20
C VAL A 22 -32.19 27.95 0.58
N LEU A 23 -33.16 27.54 1.39
CA LEU A 23 -34.42 27.05 0.84
C LEU A 23 -35.00 28.21 0.04
N ALA A 24 -35.13 28.03 -1.26
CA ALA A 24 -35.91 28.95 -2.08
C ALA A 24 -37.28 29.06 -1.42
N GLN A 25 -37.58 30.22 -0.83
CA GLN A 25 -38.89 30.44 -0.23
C GLN A 25 -39.91 30.41 -1.38
N PRO A 26 -40.93 29.53 -1.33
CA PRO A 26 -41.94 29.48 -2.37
C PRO A 26 -42.60 30.86 -2.45
N ALA A 27 -42.69 31.42 -3.66
CA ALA A 27 -43.37 32.68 -3.87
C ALA A 27 -44.80 32.59 -3.28
N PRO A 28 -45.25 33.59 -2.51
CA PRO A 28 -46.56 33.54 -1.87
C PRO A 28 -47.65 33.41 -2.93
N LYS A 29 -48.59 32.48 -2.72
CA LYS A 29 -49.77 32.36 -3.58
C LYS A 29 -50.66 33.58 -3.35
N LEU A 30 -50.88 34.35 -4.40
CA LEU A 30 -51.71 35.57 -4.38
C LEU A 30 -52.85 35.39 -5.40
N LEU A 31 -54.07 35.72 -5.02
CA LEU A 31 -55.25 35.61 -5.88
C LEU A 31 -55.87 37.00 -6.09
N PRO A 32 -55.77 37.59 -7.30
CA PRO A 32 -56.42 38.87 -7.57
C PRO A 32 -57.94 38.67 -7.59
N PHE A 33 -58.66 39.57 -6.91
CA PHE A 33 -60.11 39.60 -6.88
C PHE A 33 -60.61 40.99 -7.32
N GLN A 34 -61.53 41.00 -8.28
CA GLN A 34 -62.22 42.20 -8.73
C GLN A 34 -63.72 41.97 -8.71
N GLY A 35 -64.47 42.89 -8.11
CA GLY A 35 -65.92 42.82 -8.01
C GLY A 35 -66.59 44.18 -8.09
N ARG A 36 -67.89 44.20 -8.35
CA ARG A 36 -68.73 45.41 -8.30
C ARG A 36 -69.78 45.26 -7.20
N LEU A 37 -69.73 46.15 -6.22
CA LEU A 37 -70.71 46.26 -5.15
C LEU A 37 -71.91 47.07 -5.62
N THR A 38 -73.09 46.48 -5.50
CA THR A 38 -74.38 47.12 -5.76
C THR A 38 -75.28 47.03 -4.55
N ASP A 39 -76.18 47.99 -4.41
CA ASP A 39 -77.30 47.89 -3.49
C ASP A 39 -78.32 46.82 -3.97
N PRO A 40 -79.34 46.50 -3.16
CA PRO A 40 -80.39 45.54 -3.55
C PRO A 40 -81.20 45.95 -4.80
N ASN A 41 -81.14 47.22 -5.22
CA ASN A 41 -81.79 47.73 -6.42
C ASN A 41 -80.87 47.70 -7.66
N GLY A 42 -79.64 47.18 -7.53
CA GLY A 42 -78.65 47.10 -8.60
C GLY A 42 -77.88 48.40 -8.86
N VAL A 43 -78.06 49.43 -8.03
CA VAL A 43 -77.31 50.69 -8.11
C VAL A 43 -75.94 50.50 -7.47
N ALA A 44 -74.90 51.03 -8.11
CA ALA A 44 -73.55 50.92 -7.56
C ALA A 44 -73.45 51.65 -6.21
N VAL A 45 -72.78 51.01 -5.25
CA VAL A 45 -72.51 51.63 -3.93
C VAL A 45 -71.67 52.89 -4.15
N HIS A 46 -72.07 54.00 -3.51
CA HIS A 46 -71.39 55.30 -3.59
C HIS A 46 -69.91 55.22 -3.18
N ASP A 47 -69.10 56.07 -3.82
CA ASP A 47 -67.67 56.15 -3.60
C ASP A 47 -67.30 56.36 -2.13
N GLY A 48 -66.27 55.65 -1.68
CA GLY A 48 -65.77 55.76 -0.31
C GLY A 48 -65.02 54.53 0.16
N VAL A 49 -64.39 54.63 1.32
CA VAL A 49 -63.70 53.48 1.95
C VAL A 49 -64.76 52.52 2.50
N ARG A 50 -64.59 51.23 2.24
CA ARG A 50 -65.38 50.14 2.86
C ARG A 50 -64.45 49.09 3.44
N LEU A 51 -64.88 48.47 4.53
CA LEU A 51 -64.24 47.30 5.10
C LEU A 51 -64.91 46.05 4.52
N ILE A 52 -64.12 45.15 3.94
CA ILE A 52 -64.60 43.93 3.30
C ILE A 52 -63.81 42.75 3.87
N GLN A 53 -64.50 41.73 4.34
CA GLN A 53 -63.94 40.46 4.78
C GLN A 53 -64.15 39.40 3.72
N PHE A 54 -63.09 38.64 3.44
CA PHE A 54 -63.12 37.50 2.53
C PHE A 54 -62.83 36.23 3.31
N LYS A 55 -63.60 35.17 3.09
CA LYS A 55 -63.36 33.83 3.65
C LYS A 55 -63.57 32.78 2.58
N MET A 56 -62.90 31.63 2.69
CA MET A 56 -63.09 30.51 1.76
C MET A 56 -63.62 29.27 2.47
N PHE A 57 -64.52 28.55 1.79
CA PHE A 57 -65.24 27.39 2.29
C PHE A 57 -65.32 26.28 1.22
N ASP A 58 -65.55 25.05 1.67
CA ASP A 58 -65.83 23.91 0.77
C ASP A 58 -67.32 23.80 0.41
N GLU A 59 -68.20 24.52 1.13
CA GLU A 59 -69.65 24.43 1.00
C GLU A 59 -70.27 25.76 0.54
N PRO A 60 -71.37 25.74 -0.24
CA PRO A 60 -72.03 26.96 -0.75
C PRO A 60 -72.70 27.82 0.33
N SER A 61 -73.03 27.23 1.48
CA SER A 61 -73.53 27.89 2.67
C SER A 61 -73.21 27.04 3.91
N GLY A 62 -73.01 27.66 5.08
CA GLY A 62 -72.64 26.93 6.30
C GLY A 62 -71.19 26.40 6.29
N GLY A 63 -70.90 25.46 7.20
CA GLY A 63 -69.59 24.81 7.31
C GLY A 63 -68.46 25.67 7.91
N PRO A 64 -67.35 25.05 8.36
CA PRO A 64 -66.18 25.78 8.87
C PRO A 64 -65.35 26.39 7.72
N PRO A 65 -64.70 27.56 7.93
CA PRO A 65 -63.84 28.17 6.92
C PRO A 65 -62.56 27.35 6.72
N LYS A 66 -62.15 27.15 5.46
CA LYS A 66 -60.83 26.60 5.11
C LYS A 66 -59.73 27.64 5.15
N TRP A 67 -60.12 28.87 4.86
CA TRP A 67 -59.29 30.02 5.09
C TRP A 67 -60.13 31.03 5.84
N SER A 68 -59.75 31.27 7.10
CA SER A 68 -60.40 32.22 8.01
C SER A 68 -60.35 33.65 7.49
N GLY A 69 -59.62 33.90 6.42
CA GLY A 69 -59.75 35.10 5.64
C GLY A 69 -58.77 36.19 5.98
N GLU A 70 -59.03 37.33 5.35
CA GLU A 70 -58.40 38.60 5.69
C GLU A 70 -59.40 39.74 5.52
N LEU A 71 -59.17 40.84 6.26
CA LEU A 71 -59.95 42.07 6.14
C LEU A 71 -59.22 43.07 5.25
N HIS A 72 -59.94 43.67 4.31
CA HIS A 72 -59.45 44.68 3.41
C HIS A 72 -60.22 45.99 3.60
N ARG A 73 -59.48 47.05 3.91
CA ARG A 73 -60.00 48.43 3.89
C ARG A 73 -59.67 48.98 2.50
N THR A 74 -60.65 48.99 1.61
CA THR A 74 -60.45 49.32 0.19
C THR A 74 -61.34 50.49 -0.19
N THR A 75 -60.83 51.34 -1.08
CA THR A 75 -61.62 52.43 -1.66
C THR A 75 -62.52 51.85 -2.75
N VAL A 76 -63.82 52.03 -2.60
CA VAL A 76 -64.84 51.72 -3.60
C VAL A 76 -64.96 52.94 -4.52
N ASN A 77 -64.87 52.72 -5.84
CA ASN A 77 -65.04 53.76 -6.85
C ASN A 77 -66.01 53.24 -7.94
N GLY A 78 -67.17 53.89 -8.09
CA GLY A 78 -68.23 53.43 -8.98
C GLY A 78 -68.76 52.02 -8.65
N GLY A 79 -68.67 51.63 -7.38
CA GLY A 79 -68.95 50.27 -6.89
C GLY A 79 -67.81 49.27 -7.12
N LEU A 80 -66.72 49.61 -7.80
CA LEU A 80 -65.64 48.64 -8.07
C LEU A 80 -64.71 48.46 -6.86
N VAL A 81 -64.33 47.20 -6.63
CA VAL A 81 -63.37 46.76 -5.61
C VAL A 81 -62.31 45.92 -6.29
N ASN A 82 -61.04 46.19 -5.99
CA ASN A 82 -59.89 45.38 -6.41
C ASN A 82 -59.04 45.06 -5.19
N VAL A 83 -58.85 43.78 -4.89
CA VAL A 83 -58.01 43.32 -3.77
C VAL A 83 -57.17 42.13 -4.18
N LEU A 84 -56.03 41.97 -3.50
CA LEU A 84 -55.16 40.82 -3.70
C LEU A 84 -55.28 39.90 -2.48
N LEU A 85 -55.97 38.77 -2.67
CA LEU A 85 -56.18 37.79 -1.62
C LEU A 85 -54.90 37.02 -1.33
N GLY A 86 -54.62 36.76 -0.05
CA GLY A 86 -53.39 36.08 0.38
C GLY A 86 -52.24 37.03 0.72
N SER A 87 -52.47 38.34 0.62
CA SER A 87 -51.46 39.37 0.87
C SER A 87 -51.25 39.68 2.36
N LYS A 88 -52.24 39.39 3.22
CA LYS A 88 -52.17 39.59 4.68
C LYS A 88 -52.19 38.26 5.42
N THR A 89 -53.13 37.37 5.04
CA THR A 89 -53.21 36.00 5.57
C THR A 89 -52.83 35.04 4.45
N PRO A 90 -51.69 34.33 4.53
CA PRO A 90 -51.28 33.38 3.50
C PRO A 90 -52.40 32.39 3.17
N LEU A 91 -52.58 32.08 1.88
CA LEU A 91 -53.52 31.06 1.40
C LEU A 91 -53.01 29.62 1.66
N THR A 92 -52.20 29.46 2.71
CA THR A 92 -51.62 28.17 3.11
C THR A 92 -52.74 27.27 3.63
N GLY A 93 -52.86 26.06 3.06
CA GLY A 93 -53.89 25.08 3.42
C GLY A 93 -55.17 25.15 2.57
N VAL A 94 -55.26 26.09 1.63
CA VAL A 94 -56.36 26.13 0.66
C VAL A 94 -56.05 25.18 -0.51
N ASP A 95 -56.93 24.20 -0.71
CA ASP A 95 -56.85 23.24 -1.82
C ASP A 95 -57.59 23.77 -3.06
N PHE A 96 -56.88 24.52 -3.90
CA PHE A 96 -57.42 25.05 -5.16
C PHE A 96 -57.64 23.97 -6.24
N ASP A 97 -57.33 22.69 -5.98
CA ASP A 97 -57.63 21.58 -6.90
C ASP A 97 -59.09 21.11 -6.81
N ARG A 98 -59.86 21.67 -5.87
CA ARG A 98 -61.28 21.40 -5.68
C ARG A 98 -62.09 22.68 -5.86
N GLN A 99 -63.39 22.50 -6.06
CA GLN A 99 -64.32 23.62 -6.06
C GLN A 99 -64.35 24.26 -4.66
N ILE A 100 -64.07 25.56 -4.60
CA ILE A 100 -64.08 26.35 -3.36
C ILE A 100 -65.08 27.48 -3.50
N TYR A 101 -65.64 27.93 -2.39
CA TYR A 101 -66.60 29.02 -2.32
C TYR A 101 -66.00 30.21 -1.55
N LEU A 102 -66.04 31.39 -2.16
CA LEU A 102 -65.64 32.65 -1.58
C LEU A 102 -66.85 33.33 -0.95
N GLU A 103 -66.80 33.54 0.36
CA GLU A 103 -67.74 34.36 1.12
C GLU A 103 -67.20 35.77 1.22
N ILE A 104 -68.07 36.74 0.96
CA ILE A 104 -67.75 38.17 1.00
C ILE A 104 -68.72 38.82 1.98
N THR A 105 -68.18 39.51 2.98
CA THR A 105 -68.97 40.32 3.92
C THR A 105 -68.49 41.76 3.82
N VAL A 106 -69.42 42.69 3.64
CA VAL A 106 -69.15 44.12 3.52
C VAL A 106 -69.74 44.81 4.74
N ASP A 107 -68.96 45.68 5.37
CA ASP A 107 -69.42 46.63 6.39
C ASP A 107 -70.45 47.58 5.75
N ILE A 108 -71.74 47.33 6.03
CA ILE A 108 -72.86 48.07 5.46
C ILE A 108 -73.35 49.17 6.39
N ASN A 109 -73.13 49.05 7.70
CA ASN A 109 -73.54 50.06 8.68
C ASN A 109 -72.45 51.13 8.92
N THR A 110 -71.29 50.99 8.27
CA THR A 110 -70.13 51.90 8.32
C THR A 110 -69.50 52.06 9.71
N ASP A 111 -69.65 51.05 10.58
CA ASP A 111 -69.10 51.06 11.94
C ASP A 111 -67.61 50.68 12.02
N ASN A 112 -66.97 50.41 10.88
CA ASN A 112 -65.59 49.96 10.74
C ASN A 112 -65.30 48.59 11.39
N ALA A 113 -66.33 47.78 11.63
CA ALA A 113 -66.21 46.40 12.07
C ALA A 113 -67.00 45.48 11.12
N ILE A 114 -66.67 44.19 11.12
CA ILE A 114 -67.52 43.17 10.52
C ILE A 114 -68.18 42.44 11.67
N THR A 115 -69.47 42.67 11.85
CA THR A 115 -70.25 42.14 12.98
C THR A 115 -71.45 41.32 12.50
N ALA A 116 -72.26 40.82 13.43
CA ALA A 116 -73.51 40.13 13.08
C ALA A 116 -74.54 41.02 12.37
N ALA A 117 -74.34 42.35 12.39
CA ALA A 117 -75.15 43.31 11.64
C ALA A 117 -74.81 43.33 10.14
N ASP A 118 -73.67 42.76 9.73
CA ASP A 118 -73.21 42.67 8.35
C ASP A 118 -73.42 41.24 7.82
N PRO A 119 -74.56 40.92 7.19
CA PRO A 119 -74.80 39.59 6.67
C PRO A 119 -73.84 39.29 5.51
N PRO A 120 -73.31 38.07 5.41
CA PRO A 120 -72.50 37.66 4.27
C PRO A 120 -73.33 37.68 2.99
N MET A 121 -72.69 38.02 1.87
CA MET A 121 -73.32 37.95 0.55
C MET A 121 -73.51 36.48 0.17
N LEU A 122 -74.78 36.08 0.00
CA LEU A 122 -75.18 34.73 -0.38
C LEU A 122 -75.93 34.75 -1.74
N PRO A 123 -75.80 33.70 -2.57
CA PRO A 123 -74.94 32.53 -2.39
C PRO A 123 -73.44 32.87 -2.53
N ARG A 124 -72.56 32.10 -1.87
CA ARG A 124 -71.11 32.29 -1.97
C ARG A 124 -70.63 32.13 -3.41
N GLN A 125 -69.61 32.89 -3.80
CA GLN A 125 -69.07 32.87 -5.16
C GLN A 125 -68.21 31.62 -5.38
N VAL A 126 -68.46 30.88 -6.47
CA VAL A 126 -67.69 29.68 -6.81
C VAL A 126 -66.33 30.05 -7.43
N LEU A 127 -65.27 29.40 -6.97
CA LEU A 127 -63.93 29.40 -7.57
C LEU A 127 -63.63 27.96 -8.06
N LEU A 128 -63.31 27.82 -9.35
CA LEU A 128 -63.03 26.53 -9.98
C LEU A 128 -61.53 26.37 -10.29
N PRO A 129 -60.99 25.14 -10.21
CA PRO A 129 -59.65 24.84 -10.68
C PRO A 129 -59.53 25.08 -12.20
N VAL A 130 -58.49 25.80 -12.61
CA VAL A 130 -58.19 26.00 -14.04
C VAL A 130 -57.26 24.88 -14.50
N VAL A 131 -57.74 24.04 -15.43
CA VAL A 131 -57.05 22.83 -15.91
C VAL A 131 -55.61 23.11 -16.37
N PHE A 132 -55.39 24.18 -17.14
CA PHE A 132 -54.06 24.52 -17.64
C PHE A 132 -53.09 25.09 -16.59
N ALA A 133 -53.59 25.65 -15.49
CA ALA A 133 -52.74 26.14 -14.40
C ALA A 133 -52.12 24.99 -13.59
N LYS A 134 -52.80 23.84 -13.55
CA LYS A 134 -52.34 22.61 -12.89
C LYS A 134 -51.10 22.01 -13.59
N GLU A 135 -51.15 21.91 -14.91
CA GLU A 135 -50.03 21.40 -15.74
C GLU A 135 -48.76 22.24 -15.54
N ALA A 136 -48.90 23.56 -15.39
CA ALA A 136 -47.77 24.48 -15.17
C ALA A 136 -47.08 24.29 -13.80
N ALA A 137 -47.82 23.87 -12.76
CA ALA A 137 -47.24 23.61 -11.44
C ALA A 137 -46.47 22.28 -11.40
N GLN A 138 -46.92 21.28 -12.16
CA GLN A 138 -46.29 19.95 -12.25
C GLN A 138 -45.00 19.95 -13.10
N ALA A 139 -44.82 20.95 -13.97
CA ALA A 139 -43.67 21.06 -14.85
C ALA A 139 -42.38 21.58 -14.19
N ARG A 140 -42.44 22.11 -12.95
CA ARG A 140 -41.33 22.93 -12.43
C ARG A 140 -40.06 22.16 -12.01
N ASP A 141 -40.13 20.97 -11.40
CA ASP A 141 -38.91 20.40 -10.79
C ASP A 141 -38.71 18.86 -10.90
N SER A 142 -39.59 18.08 -11.53
CA SER A 142 -39.45 16.60 -11.55
C SER A 142 -39.78 15.90 -12.87
N HIS A 143 -40.48 16.54 -13.81
CA HIS A 143 -41.02 15.82 -14.96
C HIS A 143 -40.00 15.58 -16.09
N ASN A 144 -38.90 16.34 -16.17
CA ASN A 144 -37.85 16.10 -17.18
C ASN A 144 -37.06 14.80 -16.94
N LEU A 145 -37.21 14.18 -15.76
CA LEU A 145 -36.51 12.93 -15.40
C LEU A 145 -37.49 11.79 -15.06
N ALA A 146 -38.70 12.12 -14.60
CA ALA A 146 -39.72 11.14 -14.25
C ALA A 146 -40.41 10.56 -15.49
N GLY A 147 -40.44 9.24 -15.60
CA GLY A 147 -41.10 8.52 -16.70
C GLY A 147 -40.18 8.15 -17.87
N HIS A 148 -38.92 8.62 -17.86
CA HIS A 148 -37.90 8.10 -18.75
C HIS A 148 -37.35 6.76 -18.25
N ASP A 149 -37.10 5.84 -19.17
CA ASP A 149 -36.41 4.59 -18.87
C ASP A 149 -34.89 4.81 -18.85
N TRP A 150 -34.33 4.77 -17.65
CA TRP A 150 -32.90 4.93 -17.38
C TRP A 150 -32.13 3.61 -17.47
N ALA A 151 -32.80 2.46 -17.63
CA ALA A 151 -32.14 1.16 -17.65
C ALA A 151 -31.14 1.00 -18.81
N ALA A 152 -31.28 1.79 -19.88
CA ALA A 152 -30.31 1.82 -20.97
C ALA A 152 -28.98 2.49 -20.55
N LEU A 153 -28.99 3.42 -19.59
CA LEU A 153 -27.82 4.19 -19.17
C LEU A 153 -27.24 3.69 -17.84
N LEU A 154 -28.11 3.33 -16.91
CA LEU A 154 -27.78 3.00 -15.52
C LEU A 154 -28.04 1.52 -15.22
N ASP A 155 -27.46 1.02 -14.12
CA ASP A 155 -27.66 -0.34 -13.62
C ASP A 155 -29.08 -0.63 -13.13
N ARG A 156 -29.92 0.41 -12.98
CA ARG A 156 -31.32 0.35 -12.57
C ARG A 156 -32.07 1.58 -13.07
N ASN A 157 -33.40 1.50 -13.16
CA ASN A 157 -34.25 2.62 -13.57
C ASN A 157 -34.45 3.65 -12.43
N ASP A 158 -33.36 4.15 -11.86
CA ASP A 158 -33.32 5.14 -10.79
C ASP A 158 -32.19 6.15 -11.08
N PRO A 159 -32.50 7.38 -11.53
CA PRO A 159 -31.48 8.39 -11.85
C PRO A 159 -30.77 8.95 -10.62
N VAL A 160 -31.27 8.72 -9.40
CA VAL A 160 -30.66 9.22 -8.15
C VAL A 160 -29.67 8.21 -7.59
N ASN A 161 -30.02 6.93 -7.58
CA ASN A 161 -29.18 5.88 -6.97
C ASN A 161 -28.55 4.92 -7.99
N GLY A 162 -28.89 5.03 -9.26
CA GLY A 162 -28.37 4.20 -10.33
C GLY A 162 -26.93 4.52 -10.68
N ARG A 163 -26.15 3.49 -10.99
CA ARG A 163 -24.75 3.61 -11.41
C ARG A 163 -24.65 3.58 -12.92
N LEU A 164 -23.81 4.43 -13.50
CA LEU A 164 -23.55 4.40 -14.94
C LEU A 164 -22.99 3.03 -15.36
N LEU A 165 -23.56 2.46 -16.43
CA LEU A 165 -23.07 1.21 -17.00
C LEU A 165 -21.72 1.45 -17.67
N GLY A 166 -20.75 0.57 -17.42
CA GLY A 166 -19.42 0.65 -18.05
C GLY A 166 -19.46 0.64 -19.58
N SER A 167 -20.43 -0.07 -20.17
CA SER A 167 -20.66 -0.10 -21.62
C SER A 167 -21.12 1.24 -22.23
N LYS A 168 -21.48 2.21 -21.38
CA LYS A 168 -21.83 3.57 -21.79
C LYS A 168 -20.69 4.57 -21.60
N ILE A 169 -19.54 4.10 -21.12
CA ILE A 169 -18.29 4.86 -21.04
C ILE A 169 -17.41 4.36 -22.18
N SER A 170 -17.11 5.22 -23.15
CA SER A 170 -16.19 4.87 -24.23
C SER A 170 -14.74 4.89 -23.73
N ASP A 171 -13.91 4.02 -24.28
CA ASP A 171 -12.49 3.94 -23.90
C ASP A 171 -11.77 5.28 -24.06
N GLY A 172 -10.92 5.62 -23.08
CA GLY A 172 -10.13 6.85 -23.09
C GLY A 172 -10.89 8.16 -22.83
N THR A 173 -12.21 8.11 -22.63
CA THR A 173 -13.02 9.32 -22.40
C THR A 173 -13.03 9.82 -20.97
N LEU A 174 -12.62 8.98 -20.01
CA LEU A 174 -12.58 9.33 -18.60
C LEU A 174 -11.18 9.84 -18.21
N PRO A 175 -10.96 11.15 -18.03
CA PRO A 175 -9.68 11.69 -17.60
C PRO A 175 -9.42 11.32 -16.13
N ALA A 176 -8.14 11.21 -15.75
CA ALA A 176 -7.75 10.85 -14.38
C ALA A 176 -8.37 11.77 -13.31
N ALA A 177 -8.52 13.07 -13.59
CA ALA A 177 -9.14 14.04 -12.68
C ALA A 177 -10.64 13.77 -12.41
N ALA A 178 -11.31 13.01 -13.27
CA ALA A 178 -12.69 12.59 -13.06
C ALA A 178 -12.80 11.35 -12.16
N ILE A 179 -11.68 10.69 -11.84
CA ILE A 179 -11.60 9.55 -10.94
C ILE A 179 -11.17 10.08 -9.57
N GLY A 180 -12.09 10.08 -8.61
CA GLY A 180 -11.77 10.50 -7.24
C GLY A 180 -10.81 9.55 -6.53
N ASP A 181 -10.14 10.05 -5.51
CA ASP A 181 -9.24 9.24 -4.68
C ASP A 181 -9.98 8.05 -4.06
N GLY A 182 -9.40 6.85 -4.18
CA GLY A 182 -10.01 5.62 -3.68
C GLY A 182 -11.19 5.08 -4.51
N ALA A 183 -11.57 5.74 -5.61
CA ALA A 183 -12.68 5.28 -6.46
C ALA A 183 -12.40 3.92 -7.14
N LEU A 184 -11.12 3.57 -7.33
CA LEU A 184 -10.68 2.30 -7.90
C LEU A 184 -9.99 1.43 -6.83
N PRO A 185 -10.74 0.58 -6.09
CA PRO A 185 -10.12 -0.35 -5.15
C PRO A 185 -9.31 -1.43 -5.89
N GLY A 186 -8.29 -1.99 -5.24
CA GLY A 186 -7.40 -2.98 -5.85
C GLY A 186 -8.10 -4.21 -6.44
N SER A 187 -9.28 -4.58 -5.92
CA SER A 187 -10.12 -5.66 -6.49
C SER A 187 -10.69 -5.36 -7.88
N LYS A 188 -10.61 -4.12 -8.34
CA LYS A 188 -10.97 -3.68 -9.69
C LYS A 188 -9.77 -3.60 -10.64
N ILE A 189 -8.56 -3.82 -10.13
CA ILE A 189 -7.34 -3.96 -10.93
C ILE A 189 -7.14 -5.47 -11.14
N THR A 190 -7.45 -5.95 -12.34
CA THR A 190 -7.27 -7.36 -12.69
C THR A 190 -5.81 -7.72 -12.91
N ASP A 191 -5.48 -9.00 -12.81
CA ASP A 191 -4.13 -9.50 -13.06
C ASP A 191 -3.60 -9.05 -14.43
N ALA A 192 -2.30 -8.74 -14.49
CA ALA A 192 -1.57 -8.29 -15.69
C ALA A 192 -2.08 -6.96 -16.33
N THR A 193 -2.98 -6.21 -15.68
CA THR A 193 -3.49 -4.94 -16.24
C THR A 193 -2.48 -3.80 -16.13
N ILE A 194 -1.60 -3.85 -15.13
CA ILE A 194 -0.53 -2.87 -14.94
C ILE A 194 0.73 -3.36 -15.66
N ALA A 195 0.85 -2.97 -16.93
CA ALA A 195 2.05 -3.24 -17.73
C ALA A 195 3.23 -2.36 -17.31
N ALA A 196 4.45 -2.74 -17.67
CA ALA A 196 5.68 -2.04 -17.28
C ALA A 196 5.67 -0.57 -17.70
N GLU A 197 5.08 -0.23 -18.84
CA GLU A 197 4.99 1.14 -19.36
C GLU A 197 4.05 2.03 -18.52
N LYS A 198 3.22 1.42 -17.66
CA LYS A 198 2.34 2.10 -16.71
C LYS A 198 3.04 2.36 -15.37
N LEU A 199 4.20 1.75 -15.13
CA LEU A 199 5.05 1.98 -13.97
C LEU A 199 6.15 2.96 -14.37
N VAL A 200 5.96 4.23 -14.00
CA VAL A 200 7.00 5.24 -14.23
C VAL A 200 8.22 4.97 -13.34
N PRO A 201 9.44 5.36 -13.75
CA PRO A 201 10.62 5.18 -12.92
C PRO A 201 10.42 5.74 -11.50
N ALA A 202 10.88 4.99 -10.50
CA ALA A 202 10.73 5.26 -9.07
C ALA A 202 9.27 5.27 -8.52
N SER A 203 8.27 4.83 -9.28
CA SER A 203 6.90 4.68 -8.76
C SER A 203 6.75 3.54 -7.74
N VAL A 204 7.71 2.61 -7.71
CA VAL A 204 7.75 1.48 -6.77
C VAL A 204 8.97 1.66 -5.87
N GLY A 205 8.73 2.23 -4.69
CA GLY A 205 9.72 2.44 -3.63
C GLY A 205 9.52 1.50 -2.44
N THR A 206 10.22 1.79 -1.34
CA THR A 206 10.18 1.00 -0.11
C THR A 206 8.81 1.02 0.58
N GLU A 207 8.02 2.07 0.37
CA GLU A 207 6.67 2.18 0.91
C GLU A 207 5.69 1.25 0.18
N GLN A 208 5.92 1.00 -1.12
CA GLN A 208 5.11 0.09 -1.92
C GLN A 208 5.54 -1.37 -1.77
N LEU A 209 6.78 -1.62 -1.32
CA LEU A 209 7.35 -2.95 -1.11
C LEU A 209 7.46 -3.27 0.39
N ALA A 210 6.47 -3.99 0.91
CA ALA A 210 6.55 -4.51 2.28
C ALA A 210 7.79 -5.41 2.47
N ALA A 211 8.31 -5.48 3.70
CA ALA A 211 9.44 -6.35 4.01
C ALA A 211 9.12 -7.81 3.64
N GLY A 212 10.01 -8.45 2.87
CA GLY A 212 9.82 -9.81 2.37
C GLY A 212 8.84 -9.93 1.19
N ALA A 213 8.29 -8.82 0.67
CA ALA A 213 7.40 -8.87 -0.49
C ALA A 213 8.11 -9.37 -1.76
N VAL A 214 9.39 -9.04 -1.92
CA VAL A 214 10.26 -9.55 -2.99
C VAL A 214 11.09 -10.70 -2.43
N THR A 215 10.63 -11.92 -2.64
CA THR A 215 11.33 -13.15 -2.25
C THR A 215 12.34 -13.56 -3.32
N ALA A 216 13.29 -14.43 -2.99
CA ALA A 216 14.25 -14.95 -3.97
C ALA A 216 13.58 -15.60 -5.18
N GLU A 217 12.41 -16.23 -4.99
CA GLU A 217 11.58 -16.81 -6.06
C GLU A 217 11.03 -15.76 -7.05
N LYS A 218 10.91 -14.51 -6.62
CA LYS A 218 10.41 -13.39 -7.43
C LYS A 218 11.54 -12.64 -8.14
N ILE A 219 12.79 -12.94 -7.82
CA ILE A 219 13.94 -12.32 -8.47
C ILE A 219 14.48 -13.29 -9.51
N ASP A 220 14.78 -12.77 -10.70
CA ASP A 220 15.34 -13.57 -11.77
C ASP A 220 16.65 -14.27 -11.33
N THR A 221 16.83 -15.49 -11.83
CA THR A 221 17.96 -16.34 -11.46
C THR A 221 19.30 -15.68 -11.80
N ALA A 222 19.42 -15.01 -12.95
CA ALA A 222 20.66 -14.38 -13.37
C ALA A 222 21.06 -13.21 -12.45
N ALA A 223 20.08 -12.48 -11.92
CA ALA A 223 20.34 -11.43 -10.94
C ALA A 223 20.88 -11.99 -9.61
N MET A 224 20.43 -13.18 -9.21
CA MET A 224 20.96 -13.86 -8.02
C MET A 224 22.38 -14.43 -8.24
N GLU A 225 22.70 -14.88 -9.45
CA GLU A 225 24.03 -15.39 -9.80
C GLU A 225 25.12 -14.30 -9.81
N LEU A 226 24.75 -13.04 -9.99
CA LEU A 226 25.69 -11.91 -9.95
C LEU A 226 26.37 -11.77 -8.57
N LEU A 227 25.67 -12.16 -7.49
CA LEU A 227 26.21 -12.10 -6.12
C LEU A 227 27.14 -13.28 -5.81
N ALA A 228 26.71 -14.48 -6.20
CA ALA A 228 27.49 -15.71 -6.04
C ALA A 228 27.03 -16.73 -7.10
N PRO A 229 27.85 -17.04 -8.12
CA PRO A 229 27.50 -18.08 -9.08
C PRO A 229 27.49 -19.47 -8.43
N PRO A 230 26.71 -20.43 -8.94
CA PRO A 230 26.75 -21.81 -8.48
C PRO A 230 28.18 -22.37 -8.52
N GLY A 231 28.55 -23.15 -7.50
CA GLY A 231 29.92 -23.66 -7.33
C GLY A 231 30.84 -22.73 -6.54
N THR A 232 30.42 -21.50 -6.20
CA THR A 232 31.17 -20.62 -5.29
C THR A 232 31.33 -21.26 -3.93
N VAL A 233 32.56 -21.33 -3.41
CA VAL A 233 32.86 -21.86 -2.07
C VAL A 233 33.18 -20.71 -1.11
N SER A 234 32.56 -20.72 0.07
CA SER A 234 32.82 -19.75 1.14
C SER A 234 33.02 -20.43 2.49
N ALA A 235 33.81 -19.82 3.36
CA ALA A 235 33.87 -20.20 4.78
C ALA A 235 32.58 -19.78 5.50
N TYR A 236 32.11 -20.61 6.43
CA TYR A 236 30.85 -20.45 7.13
C TYR A 236 30.93 -21.03 8.54
N MET A 237 30.48 -20.26 9.53
CA MET A 237 30.56 -20.64 10.94
C MET A 237 29.32 -21.41 11.44
N GLY A 238 28.22 -21.41 10.68
CA GLY A 238 27.01 -22.13 11.07
C GLY A 238 27.10 -23.64 10.82
N THR A 239 26.19 -24.39 11.44
CA THR A 239 26.24 -25.87 11.47
C THR A 239 25.30 -26.54 10.48
N ASN A 240 24.33 -25.81 9.92
CA ASN A 240 23.33 -26.32 8.99
C ASN A 240 23.47 -25.64 7.62
N ASP A 241 22.98 -26.30 6.57
CA ASP A 241 22.93 -25.74 5.22
C ASP A 241 22.16 -24.40 5.22
N PRO A 242 22.81 -23.27 4.87
CA PRO A 242 22.11 -22.00 4.75
C PRO A 242 21.27 -21.96 3.46
N PRO A 243 20.17 -21.18 3.40
CA PRO A 243 19.34 -21.10 2.21
C PRO A 243 20.16 -20.76 0.94
N GLY A 244 20.07 -21.61 -0.08
CA GLY A 244 20.83 -21.48 -1.33
C GLY A 244 22.27 -22.01 -1.28
N TRP A 245 22.71 -22.58 -0.17
CA TRP A 245 24.06 -23.10 0.01
C TRP A 245 24.04 -24.49 0.64
N LEU A 246 25.11 -25.25 0.44
CA LEU A 246 25.26 -26.60 0.98
C LEU A 246 26.62 -26.74 1.66
N ILE A 247 26.69 -27.38 2.82
CA ILE A 247 27.97 -27.72 3.45
C ILE A 247 28.69 -28.78 2.62
N CYS A 248 29.98 -28.56 2.35
CA CYS A 248 30.86 -29.46 1.62
C CYS A 248 31.32 -30.64 2.49
N ASP A 249 30.44 -31.64 2.65
CA ASP A 249 30.61 -32.80 3.55
C ASP A 249 30.65 -34.15 2.83
N GLY A 250 30.75 -34.15 1.49
CA GLY A 250 30.85 -35.39 0.71
C GLY A 250 29.55 -36.12 0.45
N ARG A 251 28.38 -35.59 0.87
CA ARG A 251 27.09 -36.28 0.69
C ARG A 251 26.67 -36.37 -0.78
N LEU A 252 25.78 -37.30 -1.08
CA LEU A 252 25.18 -37.47 -2.41
C LEU A 252 23.92 -36.63 -2.54
N LEU A 253 23.75 -35.95 -3.68
CA LEU A 253 22.61 -35.10 -3.98
C LEU A 253 21.98 -35.44 -5.34
N PRO A 254 20.64 -35.29 -5.48
CA PRO A 254 19.94 -35.55 -6.73
C PRO A 254 20.22 -34.47 -7.79
N LYS A 255 20.60 -34.90 -9.00
CA LYS A 255 20.86 -33.98 -10.14
C LYS A 255 19.62 -33.18 -10.55
N GLY A 256 18.43 -33.75 -10.38
CA GLY A 256 17.18 -33.08 -10.74
C GLY A 256 16.88 -31.84 -9.89
N GLU A 257 17.33 -31.82 -8.64
CA GLU A 257 17.12 -30.69 -7.71
C GLU A 257 18.28 -29.69 -7.77
N TYR A 258 19.52 -30.20 -7.88
CA TYR A 258 20.75 -29.39 -7.83
C TYR A 258 21.47 -29.34 -9.19
N GLY A 259 20.70 -29.31 -10.28
CA GLY A 259 21.23 -29.41 -11.65
C GLY A 259 22.19 -28.26 -12.02
N ARG A 260 21.96 -27.07 -11.49
CA ARG A 260 22.84 -25.90 -11.70
C ARG A 260 24.20 -26.11 -11.05
N LEU A 261 24.25 -26.53 -9.78
CA LEU A 261 25.49 -26.92 -9.14
C LEU A 261 26.22 -28.04 -9.90
N TYR A 262 25.49 -29.10 -10.27
CA TYR A 262 26.07 -30.22 -11.02
C TYR A 262 26.65 -29.77 -12.37
N SER A 263 26.04 -28.80 -13.05
CA SER A 263 26.59 -28.27 -14.31
C SER A 263 27.96 -27.61 -14.17
N VAL A 264 28.29 -27.13 -12.96
CA VAL A 264 29.57 -26.49 -12.65
C VAL A 264 30.60 -27.49 -12.10
N ILE A 265 30.20 -28.31 -11.13
CA ILE A 265 31.16 -29.19 -10.43
C ILE A 265 31.22 -30.61 -11.00
N GLY A 266 30.23 -31.01 -11.80
CA GLY A 266 30.16 -32.33 -12.40
C GLY A 266 30.36 -33.48 -11.39
N GLY A 267 31.24 -34.40 -11.76
CA GLY A 267 31.66 -35.54 -10.93
C GLY A 267 32.95 -35.30 -10.14
N ILE A 268 33.34 -34.04 -9.90
CA ILE A 268 34.62 -33.69 -9.28
C ILE A 268 34.83 -34.44 -7.97
N ALA A 269 33.83 -34.59 -7.11
CA ALA A 269 34.00 -35.30 -5.85
C ALA A 269 33.93 -36.85 -5.99
N GLY A 270 33.85 -37.36 -7.21
CA GLY A 270 33.70 -38.78 -7.52
C GLY A 270 32.30 -39.14 -8.03
N THR A 271 32.26 -40.10 -8.95
CA THR A 271 31.02 -40.56 -9.59
C THR A 271 30.34 -41.64 -8.74
N PRO A 272 29.11 -41.41 -8.24
CA PRO A 272 28.35 -42.43 -7.52
C PRO A 272 27.85 -43.55 -8.44
N SER A 273 27.47 -44.69 -7.86
CA SER A 273 26.84 -45.80 -8.59
C SER A 273 25.47 -45.42 -9.16
N ASP A 274 24.71 -44.60 -8.43
CA ASP A 274 23.45 -44.04 -8.92
C ASP A 274 23.73 -42.80 -9.78
N THR A 275 23.56 -42.97 -11.10
CA THR A 275 23.83 -41.92 -12.08
C THR A 275 22.85 -40.74 -12.02
N THR A 276 21.75 -40.84 -11.26
CA THR A 276 20.82 -39.73 -11.01
C THR A 276 21.33 -38.76 -9.93
N GLN A 277 22.38 -39.15 -9.21
CA GLN A 277 23.00 -38.37 -8.15
C GLN A 277 24.42 -37.93 -8.51
N PHE A 278 24.92 -36.92 -7.81
CA PHE A 278 26.33 -36.52 -7.82
C PHE A 278 26.81 -36.31 -6.38
N ARG A 279 28.13 -36.34 -6.19
CA ARG A 279 28.74 -36.16 -4.88
C ARG A 279 29.17 -34.71 -4.68
N LEU A 280 28.90 -34.14 -3.52
CA LEU A 280 29.49 -32.87 -3.10
C LEU A 280 30.97 -33.04 -2.75
N PRO A 281 31.81 -32.00 -2.92
CA PRO A 281 33.15 -32.01 -2.36
C PRO A 281 33.10 -32.24 -0.84
N ASP A 282 34.02 -33.05 -0.31
CA ASP A 282 34.26 -33.15 1.13
C ASP A 282 35.50 -32.32 1.46
N LEU A 283 35.29 -31.12 1.99
CA LEU A 283 36.37 -30.18 2.27
C LEU A 283 36.76 -30.16 3.75
N ARG A 284 36.24 -31.08 4.55
CA ARG A 284 36.58 -31.18 5.98
C ARG A 284 38.04 -31.59 6.13
N GLY A 285 38.80 -30.79 6.87
CA GLY A 285 40.23 -31.02 7.11
C GLY A 285 41.16 -30.54 5.99
N PHE A 286 40.63 -30.02 4.88
CA PHE A 286 41.45 -29.48 3.78
C PHE A 286 41.72 -27.98 3.94
N PHE A 287 42.92 -27.56 3.51
CA PHE A 287 43.18 -26.17 3.17
C PHE A 287 42.92 -25.93 1.68
N LEU A 288 42.24 -24.84 1.37
CA LEU A 288 42.01 -24.45 -0.03
C LEU A 288 43.20 -23.66 -0.56
N ARG A 289 43.56 -23.93 -1.81
CA ARG A 289 44.58 -23.19 -2.56
C ARG A 289 44.09 -22.88 -3.97
N GLY A 290 44.69 -21.87 -4.61
CA GLY A 290 44.44 -21.59 -6.01
C GLY A 290 44.91 -22.74 -6.92
N ALA A 291 44.10 -23.10 -7.90
CA ALA A 291 44.47 -24.07 -8.93
C ALA A 291 45.56 -23.50 -9.85
N ASN A 292 46.53 -24.34 -10.27
CA ASN A 292 47.63 -23.88 -11.11
C ASN A 292 47.16 -23.40 -12.49
N ARG A 293 46.16 -24.07 -13.08
CA ARG A 293 45.55 -23.73 -14.38
C ARG A 293 46.57 -23.36 -15.45
N GLY A 294 47.53 -24.26 -15.68
CA GLY A 294 48.59 -24.07 -16.69
C GLY A 294 49.55 -22.91 -16.43
N ARG A 295 49.64 -22.36 -15.21
CA ARG A 295 50.64 -21.34 -14.88
C ARG A 295 52.06 -21.93 -14.94
N GLU A 296 52.97 -21.20 -15.58
CA GLU A 296 54.35 -21.66 -15.84
C GLU A 296 55.45 -20.79 -15.22
N ASP A 297 55.11 -19.65 -14.59
CA ASP A 297 56.10 -18.76 -13.97
C ASP A 297 56.61 -19.29 -12.60
N GLY A 298 57.49 -18.54 -11.93
CA GLY A 298 58.08 -18.92 -10.63
C GLY A 298 57.10 -19.07 -9.46
N TYR A 299 55.82 -18.79 -9.66
CA TYR A 299 54.77 -18.97 -8.66
C TYR A 299 53.75 -20.04 -9.09
N ARG A 300 54.05 -20.83 -10.14
CA ARG A 300 53.30 -22.06 -10.45
C ARG A 300 53.31 -23.01 -9.27
N ASP A 301 52.34 -23.91 -9.22
CA ASP A 301 52.38 -25.04 -8.30
C ASP A 301 53.55 -25.95 -8.70
N PRO A 302 54.64 -26.04 -7.90
CA PRO A 302 55.83 -26.80 -8.28
C PRO A 302 55.56 -28.30 -8.36
N ASP A 303 54.54 -28.78 -7.65
CA ASP A 303 54.14 -30.17 -7.57
C ASP A 303 52.84 -30.46 -8.33
N VAL A 304 52.51 -29.64 -9.35
CA VAL A 304 51.27 -29.80 -10.15
C VAL A 304 51.08 -31.23 -10.67
N ASP A 305 52.15 -31.89 -11.12
CA ASP A 305 52.08 -33.25 -11.67
C ASP A 305 51.93 -34.34 -10.59
N ARG A 306 52.11 -33.99 -9.32
CA ARG A 306 52.02 -34.91 -8.17
C ARG A 306 50.70 -34.78 -7.41
N ARG A 307 49.81 -33.89 -7.83
CA ARG A 307 48.47 -33.78 -7.23
C ARG A 307 47.64 -35.00 -7.60
N PHE A 308 46.75 -35.39 -6.69
CA PHE A 308 45.76 -36.42 -6.95
C PHE A 308 44.57 -35.79 -7.69
N ALA A 309 44.52 -35.99 -9.00
CA ALA A 309 43.36 -35.63 -9.81
C ALA A 309 42.17 -36.54 -9.51
N HIS A 310 41.00 -36.02 -9.86
CA HIS A 310 39.79 -36.83 -9.96
C HIS A 310 39.79 -37.64 -11.26
N PRO A 311 39.05 -38.76 -11.31
CA PRO A 311 39.01 -39.62 -12.50
C PRO A 311 38.58 -38.84 -13.75
N GLY A 312 39.47 -38.77 -14.75
CA GLY A 312 39.19 -38.12 -16.04
C GLY A 312 39.56 -36.64 -16.13
N GLU A 313 40.06 -36.03 -15.06
CA GLU A 313 40.47 -34.61 -15.01
C GLU A 313 41.99 -34.46 -14.91
N PRO A 314 42.58 -33.33 -15.36
CA PRO A 314 44.00 -33.07 -15.19
C PRO A 314 44.35 -32.73 -13.72
N ASN A 315 45.60 -32.97 -13.34
CA ASN A 315 46.09 -32.72 -11.98
C ASN A 315 46.00 -31.24 -11.56
N ASP A 316 45.93 -30.30 -12.50
CA ASP A 316 45.83 -28.87 -12.23
C ASP A 316 44.39 -28.32 -12.22
N ALA A 317 43.40 -29.18 -12.38
CA ALA A 317 41.98 -28.83 -12.29
C ALA A 317 41.59 -28.49 -10.84
N PRO A 318 40.56 -27.63 -10.65
CA PRO A 318 39.87 -27.52 -9.36
C PRO A 318 39.45 -28.89 -8.84
N GLY A 319 39.46 -29.08 -7.52
CA GLY A 319 39.14 -30.35 -6.86
C GLY A 319 40.34 -31.26 -6.60
N SER A 320 41.39 -31.18 -7.43
CA SER A 320 42.62 -31.93 -7.18
C SER A 320 43.20 -31.62 -5.79
N TRP A 321 43.68 -32.66 -5.11
CA TRP A 321 44.18 -32.57 -3.74
C TRP A 321 45.60 -33.10 -3.63
N GLN A 322 46.25 -32.87 -2.50
CA GLN A 322 47.60 -33.34 -2.20
C GLN A 322 47.70 -33.64 -0.71
N ASP A 323 48.60 -34.54 -0.35
CA ASP A 323 48.95 -34.80 1.04
C ASP A 323 49.75 -33.63 1.64
N ASP A 324 49.91 -33.63 2.97
CA ASP A 324 50.84 -32.75 3.64
C ASP A 324 52.30 -33.09 3.28
N ALA A 325 53.17 -32.09 3.34
CA ALA A 325 54.59 -32.26 3.07
C ALA A 325 55.43 -31.32 3.93
N PHE A 326 56.56 -31.83 4.43
CA PHE A 326 57.60 -31.05 5.06
C PHE A 326 58.76 -30.83 4.10
N GLN A 327 59.25 -29.59 4.01
CA GLN A 327 60.49 -29.34 3.29
C GLN A 327 61.65 -29.98 4.05
N ALA A 328 62.33 -30.94 3.40
CA ALA A 328 63.53 -31.54 3.95
C ALA A 328 64.57 -30.44 4.23
N HIS A 329 65.13 -30.44 5.42
CA HIS A 329 66.21 -29.54 5.82
C HIS A 329 67.28 -30.30 6.61
N ASN A 330 68.50 -29.79 6.54
CA ASN A 330 69.66 -30.37 7.21
C ASN A 330 70.18 -29.39 8.27
N HIS A 331 70.55 -29.90 9.44
CA HIS A 331 71.30 -29.14 10.43
C HIS A 331 72.79 -29.46 10.30
N LYS A 332 73.63 -28.44 10.11
CA LYS A 332 75.07 -28.59 10.26
C LYS A 332 75.41 -28.50 11.74
N VAL A 333 75.87 -29.61 12.32
CA VAL A 333 76.38 -29.63 13.70
C VAL A 333 77.91 -29.63 13.63
N TYR A 334 78.55 -28.63 14.22
CA TYR A 334 80.01 -28.59 14.37
C TYR A 334 80.41 -29.27 15.67
N PHE A 335 81.29 -30.27 15.57
CA PHE A 335 81.92 -30.89 16.73
C PHE A 335 83.37 -30.39 16.85
N PRO A 336 83.87 -30.05 18.04
CA PRO A 336 85.29 -29.84 18.27
C PRO A 336 86.06 -31.12 17.93
N GLU A 337 87.25 -30.97 17.33
CA GLU A 337 88.06 -32.04 16.74
C GLU A 337 88.29 -33.26 17.68
N ALA A 338 88.32 -33.03 19.00
CA ALA A 338 88.45 -34.07 20.02
C ALA A 338 87.24 -35.03 20.15
N VAL A 339 86.09 -34.71 19.56
CA VAL A 339 84.85 -35.52 19.63
C VAL A 339 84.55 -36.21 18.29
N ALA A 340 85.18 -35.75 17.19
CA ALA A 340 84.93 -36.25 15.85
C ALA A 340 85.31 -37.72 15.65
N GLU A 341 86.34 -38.22 16.38
CA GLU A 341 86.76 -39.64 16.34
C GLU A 341 85.73 -40.61 16.93
N ARG A 342 84.80 -40.16 17.79
CA ARG A 342 83.82 -41.05 18.46
C ARG A 342 82.47 -41.12 17.75
N VAL A 343 82.25 -40.35 16.69
CA VAL A 343 80.99 -40.36 15.92
C VAL A 343 81.22 -41.06 14.59
N THR A 344 81.63 -42.33 14.66
CA THR A 344 81.60 -43.21 13.49
C THR A 344 80.17 -43.76 13.36
N SER A 345 79.44 -43.24 12.38
CA SER A 345 78.21 -43.81 11.81
C SER A 345 76.94 -43.94 12.68
N SER A 346 76.65 -43.02 13.60
CA SER A 346 75.28 -42.90 14.10
C SER A 346 74.47 -42.06 13.11
N ARG A 347 73.70 -42.76 12.27
CA ARG A 347 72.59 -42.17 11.50
C ARG A 347 71.66 -41.45 12.48
N LEU A 348 71.78 -40.13 12.59
CA LEU A 348 70.68 -39.31 13.11
C LEU A 348 69.59 -39.33 12.03
N SER A 349 68.83 -40.42 11.98
CA SER A 349 67.70 -40.58 11.07
C SER A 349 66.61 -39.59 11.49
N PRO A 350 66.13 -38.72 10.58
CA PRO A 350 64.93 -37.94 10.85
C PRO A 350 63.75 -38.91 11.02
N GLY A 351 63.14 -38.93 12.21
CA GLY A 351 61.89 -39.66 12.45
C GLY A 351 61.98 -40.95 13.28
N SER A 352 63.16 -41.39 13.74
CA SER A 352 63.20 -42.45 14.76
C SER A 352 63.03 -41.82 16.15
N ALA A 353 62.00 -42.23 16.89
CA ALA A 353 61.88 -42.03 18.34
C ALA A 353 62.90 -42.92 19.10
N ASP A 354 64.14 -42.97 18.61
CA ASP A 354 65.23 -43.62 19.29
C ASP A 354 65.92 -42.56 20.13
N SER A 355 65.61 -42.60 21.43
CA SER A 355 66.25 -41.80 22.46
C SER A 355 67.72 -42.20 22.55
N ALA A 356 68.53 -41.73 21.60
CA ALA A 356 69.94 -41.57 21.84
C ALA A 356 70.07 -40.48 22.90
N VAL A 357 69.99 -40.88 24.17
CA VAL A 357 70.52 -40.10 25.29
C VAL A 357 72.02 -40.04 25.04
N LEU A 358 72.42 -39.08 24.21
CA LEU A 358 73.80 -38.62 24.20
C LEU A 358 74.02 -38.08 25.61
N PRO A 359 74.99 -38.60 26.38
CA PRO A 359 75.41 -37.93 27.59
C PRO A 359 75.93 -36.56 27.13
N ASN A 360 75.10 -35.53 27.36
CA ASN A 360 75.32 -34.11 27.10
C ASN A 360 76.63 -33.77 26.34
N PRO A 361 76.59 -33.44 25.03
CA PRO A 361 77.70 -32.70 24.43
C PRO A 361 77.61 -31.19 24.77
N PHE A 362 76.52 -30.71 25.38
CA PHE A 362 76.45 -29.37 25.94
C PHE A 362 77.10 -29.30 27.32
N VAL A 363 78.40 -29.56 27.39
CA VAL A 363 79.20 -29.07 28.52
C VAL A 363 79.24 -27.55 28.38
N ARG A 364 78.53 -26.85 29.27
CA ARG A 364 78.78 -25.43 29.56
C ARG A 364 80.26 -25.30 29.89
N ASN A 365 81.05 -24.78 28.96
CA ASN A 365 82.43 -24.44 29.23
C ASN A 365 82.60 -22.94 29.05
N ASP A 366 82.26 -22.18 30.10
CA ASP A 366 82.86 -20.89 30.40
C ASP A 366 82.26 -20.28 31.67
N ALA A 367 83.12 -20.12 32.68
CA ALA A 367 83.06 -18.90 33.46
C ALA A 367 83.41 -17.76 32.49
N ALA A 368 82.47 -16.84 32.28
CA ALA A 368 82.55 -15.67 31.41
C ALA A 368 82.13 -15.87 29.93
N ALA A 369 80.84 -16.13 29.71
CA ALA A 369 80.12 -15.48 28.62
C ALA A 369 78.67 -15.25 29.06
N GLU A 370 78.28 -13.99 29.20
CA GLU A 370 76.90 -13.57 29.36
C GLU A 370 76.09 -14.02 28.13
N LEU A 371 75.53 -15.22 28.21
CA LEU A 371 74.41 -15.59 27.36
C LEU A 371 73.28 -14.67 27.79
N TYR A 372 73.01 -13.63 27.00
CA TYR A 372 71.82 -12.79 27.14
C TYR A 372 70.67 -13.71 27.53
N ALA A 373 70.15 -13.51 28.73
CA ALA A 373 68.94 -14.16 29.17
C ALA A 373 67.90 -13.80 28.11
N ALA A 374 67.62 -14.75 27.20
CA ALA A 374 66.40 -14.70 26.44
C ALA A 374 65.33 -14.62 27.52
N GLU A 375 64.63 -13.48 27.58
CA GLU A 375 63.33 -13.37 28.23
C GLU A 375 62.60 -14.70 28.06
N GLU A 376 61.96 -15.23 29.09
CA GLU A 376 61.16 -16.45 29.01
C GLU A 376 60.23 -16.38 27.80
N LEU A 377 60.72 -16.84 26.65
CA LEU A 377 59.93 -16.92 25.45
C LEU A 377 58.89 -17.96 25.78
N PRO A 378 57.59 -17.66 25.59
CA PRO A 378 56.55 -18.61 25.89
C PRO A 378 56.92 -19.94 25.23
N PRO A 379 56.79 -21.07 25.95
CA PRO A 379 57.30 -22.35 25.50
C PRO A 379 56.88 -22.57 24.04
N ALA A 380 57.87 -22.87 23.19
CA ALA A 380 57.62 -23.19 21.80
C ALA A 380 56.50 -24.24 21.77
N ARG A 381 55.43 -23.96 21.03
CA ARG A 381 54.30 -24.90 20.93
C ARG A 381 54.79 -26.12 20.16
N THR A 382 55.21 -27.14 20.86
CA THR A 382 55.60 -28.43 20.28
C THR A 382 54.35 -29.29 20.10
N SER A 383 54.00 -29.58 18.85
CA SER A 383 52.98 -30.58 18.49
C SER A 383 53.61 -31.58 17.54
N THR A 384 53.10 -32.82 17.52
CA THR A 384 53.44 -33.82 16.50
C THR A 384 53.03 -33.38 15.09
N GLU A 385 52.16 -32.38 14.97
CA GLU A 385 51.67 -31.82 13.71
C GLU A 385 52.10 -30.36 13.57
N SER A 386 52.80 -30.03 12.48
CA SER A 386 53.10 -28.64 12.14
C SER A 386 51.95 -28.03 11.34
N ARG A 387 51.02 -27.37 12.02
CA ARG A 387 49.98 -26.56 11.36
C ARG A 387 49.97 -25.13 11.90
N PRO A 388 49.62 -24.13 11.08
CA PRO A 388 49.29 -22.81 11.59
C PRO A 388 48.17 -22.88 12.64
N LYS A 389 48.09 -21.91 13.55
CA LYS A 389 46.91 -21.76 14.42
C LYS A 389 45.67 -21.60 13.53
N ASN A 390 44.68 -22.45 13.72
CA ASN A 390 43.46 -22.46 12.92
C ASN A 390 42.22 -22.56 13.82
N VAL A 391 41.06 -22.32 13.21
CA VAL A 391 39.73 -22.52 13.80
C VAL A 391 38.88 -23.27 12.78
N TYR A 392 38.03 -24.19 13.25
CA TYR A 392 37.12 -24.89 12.35
C TYR A 392 36.04 -23.94 11.84
N VAL A 393 35.89 -23.96 10.52
CA VAL A 393 34.76 -23.40 9.79
C VAL A 393 34.28 -24.44 8.80
N ASN A 394 32.99 -24.43 8.48
CA ASN A 394 32.46 -25.20 7.37
C ASN A 394 32.81 -24.49 6.06
N TYR A 395 33.11 -25.26 5.02
CA TYR A 395 33.04 -24.75 3.65
C TYR A 395 31.65 -25.01 3.11
N ILE A 396 31.00 -23.97 2.59
CA ILE A 396 29.70 -24.06 1.93
C ILE A 396 29.83 -23.76 0.44
N ILE A 397 29.01 -24.39 -0.38
CA ILE A 397 28.96 -24.22 -1.83
C ILE A 397 27.58 -23.74 -2.30
N ARG A 398 27.55 -22.73 -3.17
CA ARG A 398 26.30 -22.18 -3.73
C ARG A 398 25.72 -23.15 -4.76
N TYR A 399 24.40 -23.42 -4.72
CA TYR A 399 23.74 -24.32 -5.67
C TYR A 399 22.72 -23.70 -6.63
#